data_AF-A0A971WEP7-F1
#
_entry.id   AF-A0A971WEP7-F1
#
_cell.length_a   1.000
_cell.length_b   1.000
_cell.length_c   1.000
_cell.angle_alpha   90.00
_cell.angle_beta   90.00
_cell.angle_gamma   90.00
#
_symmetry.space_group_name_H-M   'P 1'
#
loop_
_entity.id
_entity.type
_entity.pdbx_description
1 polymer ?
#
loop_
_entity_poly.entity_id
_entity_poly.type
_entity_poly.pdbx_seq_one_letter_code
_entity_poly.pdbx_strand_id
1 'polypeptide(L)'
;MKTSCKKLLLVLLSLIMILPLCPTGAFFASEQSHYAGTFVFTVKGYGHGVGLSQRGAIEYANRGWTYSAILLHYYQPGVTIVDDPSPPATISYDATAYSPREYLARTIAQEIGTGSPFEALKAQAVAAYTFAKKLNFVVTRTQSAFSTTFNMDPNSNVVKAVDGIFGKYLSYGGSPATTFYFASCAGQTVSSASVWGGSIPYLGGGVTSPEAISVSTKSFTSEEIRTLVSAYNVTYPSKAITLQENPADWLAIISSDSVGYVNTIRVGDKQMRGYEFRYSLLKLGIKSHCFTYVYNNIIAPPELSVTPTTPTNGNVTVTITYPATAAKKKYKIGSGAWYDYMASVAVTSNNTLYAKCSDSAGNTSDTASIVVSNICKLTVPEGSSAIISQNNNLLYGLTANLTQAAFESTFIAVSGNGRLEYSPANGNLGTGKQVKLIDSGTNNVLGLYTIIIFGDLNGDSNIDSTDAGIITDHENYILNWDSTADASLYKAGDLNGDGNIDSIDAGILVDAENYLLDINQSTGIAD
;
A
#
# COMPACT_ATOMS: atom_id res chain seq x y z
N MET A 1 56.74 14.46 -56.22
CA MET A 1 55.30 14.35 -56.53
C MET A 1 54.52 14.95 -55.38
N LYS A 2 53.78 16.03 -55.71
CA LYS A 2 52.74 16.79 -55.00
C LYS A 2 52.98 17.10 -53.50
N THR A 3 53.72 18.18 -53.19
CA THR A 3 53.28 19.60 -53.01
C THR A 3 52.60 19.84 -51.66
N SER A 4 53.27 20.50 -50.71
CA SER A 4 53.44 21.97 -50.59
C SER A 4 52.25 22.57 -49.81
N CYS A 5 52.41 22.92 -48.54
CA CYS A 5 52.94 24.21 -48.04
C CYS A 5 51.84 25.28 -47.92
N LYS A 6 51.54 25.72 -46.69
CA LYS A 6 51.91 27.04 -46.15
C LYS A 6 51.03 27.41 -44.95
N LYS A 7 51.71 27.86 -43.89
CA LYS A 7 51.18 28.67 -42.79
C LYS A 7 50.66 30.01 -43.34
N LEU A 8 49.55 30.54 -42.82
CA LEU A 8 49.54 31.58 -41.77
C LEU A 8 48.10 32.13 -41.53
N LEU A 9 47.84 32.49 -40.27
CA LEU A 9 47.01 33.60 -39.78
C LEU A 9 45.58 33.33 -39.22
N LEU A 10 45.53 33.48 -37.88
CA LEU A 10 44.46 33.95 -36.97
C LEU A 10 43.10 34.34 -37.56
N VAL A 11 42.02 33.73 -37.04
CA VAL A 11 40.71 34.37 -36.82
C VAL A 11 40.06 33.77 -35.56
N LEU A 12 39.74 34.61 -34.57
CA LEU A 12 38.80 34.32 -33.49
C LEU A 12 37.43 34.00 -34.10
N LEU A 13 36.87 32.82 -33.85
CA LEU A 13 35.45 32.56 -34.07
C LEU A 13 34.81 31.97 -32.81
N SER A 14 33.80 32.68 -32.35
CA SER A 14 32.86 32.38 -31.29
C SER A 14 32.28 30.96 -31.40
N LEU A 15 32.50 30.17 -30.35
CA LEU A 15 31.87 28.86 -30.17
C LEU A 15 30.41 29.06 -29.76
N ILE A 16 29.50 29.03 -30.73
CA ILE A 16 28.07 28.87 -30.49
C ILE A 16 27.87 27.48 -29.87
N MET A 17 27.43 27.44 -28.62
CA MET A 17 26.88 26.24 -27.99
C MET A 17 25.71 25.73 -28.85
N ILE A 18 25.92 24.64 -29.58
CA ILE A 18 24.83 23.78 -30.02
C ILE A 18 24.55 22.84 -28.87
N LEU A 19 23.57 23.20 -28.03
CA LEU A 19 22.90 22.28 -27.14
C LEU A 19 22.37 21.10 -27.97
N PRO A 20 22.70 19.84 -27.66
CA PRO A 20 21.96 18.74 -28.23
C PRO A 20 20.54 18.84 -27.66
N LEU A 21 19.57 19.02 -28.57
CA LEU A 21 18.16 18.81 -28.32
C LEU A 21 18.00 17.43 -27.68
N CYS A 22 17.76 17.43 -26.36
CA CYS A 22 17.34 16.27 -25.61
C CYS A 22 15.98 15.84 -26.19
N PRO A 23 15.84 14.65 -26.79
CA PRO A 23 14.53 14.12 -27.08
C PRO A 23 13.83 13.90 -25.73
N THR A 24 12.87 14.78 -25.48
CA THR A 24 11.68 14.63 -24.63
C THR A 24 11.61 13.33 -23.84
N GLY A 25 11.59 13.49 -22.52
CA GLY A 25 11.61 12.43 -21.53
C GLY A 25 10.74 11.23 -21.89
N ALA A 26 11.42 10.13 -22.20
CA ALA A 26 10.98 8.86 -21.70
C ALA A 26 11.09 8.96 -20.17
N PHE A 27 9.99 9.31 -19.51
CA PHE A 27 9.75 8.84 -18.16
C PHE A 27 9.92 7.33 -18.24
N PHE A 28 11.07 6.81 -17.82
CA PHE A 28 11.11 5.46 -17.31
C PHE A 28 10.21 5.52 -16.07
N ALA A 29 8.91 5.26 -16.27
CA ALA A 29 8.14 4.66 -15.20
C ALA A 29 8.97 3.43 -14.82
N SER A 30 9.69 3.52 -13.70
CA SER A 30 10.19 2.32 -13.07
C SER A 30 8.97 1.42 -12.97
N GLU A 31 8.96 0.28 -13.65
CA GLU A 31 7.98 -0.76 -13.39
C GLU A 31 8.09 -1.05 -11.90
N GLN A 32 7.21 -0.42 -11.14
CA GLN A 32 7.09 -0.63 -9.72
C GLN A 32 6.69 -2.09 -9.63
N SER A 33 7.57 -2.94 -9.09
CA SER A 33 7.32 -4.37 -8.99
C SER A 33 5.92 -4.58 -8.43
N HIS A 34 5.02 -5.19 -9.19
CA HIS A 34 3.63 -5.43 -8.78
C HIS A 34 3.50 -6.34 -7.54
N TYR A 35 4.63 -6.87 -7.06
CA TYR A 35 4.80 -7.62 -5.84
C TYR A 35 5.33 -6.72 -4.72
N ALA A 36 4.54 -6.56 -3.67
CA ALA A 36 4.93 -5.90 -2.44
C ALA A 36 4.76 -6.86 -1.26
N GLY A 37 5.46 -6.62 -0.17
CA GLY A 37 5.29 -7.41 1.05
C GLY A 37 6.21 -6.95 2.16
N THR A 38 6.19 -7.68 3.26
CA THR A 38 6.99 -7.38 4.45
C THR A 38 7.79 -8.59 4.89
N PHE A 39 9.10 -8.42 5.03
CA PHE A 39 9.98 -9.35 5.72
C PHE A 39 9.92 -9.08 7.22
N VAL A 40 9.49 -10.08 7.99
CA VAL A 40 9.42 -10.00 9.45
C VAL A 40 10.50 -10.91 10.03
N PHE A 41 11.51 -10.30 10.66
CA PHE A 41 12.63 -11.01 11.28
C PHE A 41 12.37 -11.22 12.76
N THR A 42 12.51 -12.45 13.24
CA THR A 42 12.58 -12.79 14.67
C THR A 42 14.02 -13.05 15.06
N VAL A 43 14.56 -12.20 15.94
CA VAL A 43 15.99 -12.07 16.23
C VAL A 43 16.25 -12.40 17.69
N LYS A 44 17.27 -13.23 17.96
CA LYS A 44 17.71 -13.61 19.32
C LYS A 44 19.05 -12.98 19.68
N GLY A 45 19.19 -12.49 20.91
CA GLY A 45 20.42 -11.83 21.38
C GLY A 45 20.66 -10.45 20.75
N TYR A 46 21.78 -9.84 21.13
CA TYR A 46 22.19 -8.52 20.63
C TYR A 46 23.72 -8.47 20.49
N GLY A 47 24.18 -8.30 19.26
CA GLY A 47 25.57 -8.05 18.91
C GLY A 47 26.09 -9.07 17.91
N HIS A 48 27.42 -9.15 17.82
CA HIS A 48 28.09 -10.10 16.94
C HIS A 48 28.25 -11.49 17.56
N GLY A 49 28.02 -11.68 18.86
CA GLY A 49 27.94 -13.01 19.47
C GLY A 49 29.28 -13.73 19.75
N VAL A 50 30.42 -13.10 19.50
CA VAL A 50 31.76 -13.72 19.64
C VAL A 50 32.41 -13.25 20.96
N GLY A 51 32.98 -14.17 21.73
CA GLY A 51 33.69 -13.83 22.98
C GLY A 51 32.75 -13.55 24.15
N LEU A 52 33.04 -12.52 24.95
CA LEU A 52 32.33 -12.29 26.21
C LEU A 52 30.94 -11.65 26.00
N SER A 53 29.89 -12.32 26.49
CA SER A 53 28.56 -11.71 26.63
C SER A 53 28.53 -10.81 27.87
N GLN A 54 28.21 -9.53 27.70
CA GLN A 54 28.13 -8.56 28.79
C GLN A 54 26.98 -8.91 29.75
N ARG A 55 25.79 -9.24 29.22
CA ARG A 55 24.67 -9.74 30.04
C ARG A 55 24.99 -11.08 30.70
N GLY A 56 25.69 -11.96 29.99
CA GLY A 56 26.10 -13.25 30.55
C GLY A 56 27.14 -13.12 31.66
N ALA A 57 28.10 -12.19 31.54
CA ALA A 57 29.08 -11.89 32.58
C ALA A 57 28.41 -11.33 33.84
N ILE A 58 27.42 -10.44 33.68
CA ILE A 58 26.59 -9.93 34.79
C ILE A 58 25.88 -11.08 35.51
N GLU A 59 25.27 -11.99 34.75
CA GLU A 59 24.53 -13.10 35.33
C GLU A 59 25.44 -14.14 36.00
N TYR A 60 26.61 -14.44 35.43
CA TYR A 60 27.62 -15.26 36.12
C TYR A 60 28.09 -14.59 37.42
N ALA A 61 28.34 -13.28 37.41
CA ALA A 61 28.74 -12.55 38.60
C ALA A 61 27.64 -12.57 39.69
N ASN A 62 26.37 -12.45 39.31
CA ASN A 62 25.23 -12.61 40.23
C ASN A 62 25.17 -14.02 40.84
N ARG A 63 25.64 -15.04 40.10
CA ARG A 63 25.78 -16.43 40.58
C ARG A 63 27.07 -16.67 41.37
N GLY A 64 27.80 -15.62 41.72
CA GLY A 64 29.00 -15.69 42.55
C GLY A 64 30.30 -16.05 41.79
N TRP A 65 30.29 -16.01 40.46
CA TRP A 65 31.52 -16.24 39.71
C TRP A 65 32.50 -15.07 39.86
N THR A 66 33.78 -15.38 40.01
CA THR A 66 34.85 -14.38 39.98
C THR A 66 35.07 -13.88 38.55
N TYR A 67 35.64 -12.67 38.42
CA TYR A 67 36.00 -12.12 37.11
C TYR A 67 36.93 -13.05 36.32
N SER A 68 37.83 -13.76 37.02
CA SER A 68 38.75 -14.70 36.41
C SER A 68 38.03 -15.92 35.83
N ALA A 69 37.08 -16.50 36.57
CA ALA A 69 36.25 -17.60 36.09
C ALA A 69 35.41 -17.17 34.88
N ILE A 70 34.82 -15.97 34.92
CA ILE A 70 34.04 -15.42 33.80
C ILE A 70 34.91 -15.30 32.54
N LEU A 71 36.09 -14.68 32.65
CA LEU A 71 36.97 -14.46 31.48
C LEU A 71 37.48 -15.77 30.90
N LEU A 72 37.97 -16.68 31.74
CA LEU A 72 38.52 -17.96 31.29
C LEU A 72 37.44 -18.90 30.74
N HIS A 73 36.17 -18.69 31.10
CA HIS A 73 35.05 -19.39 30.49
C HIS A 73 34.76 -18.89 29.06
N TYR A 74 34.76 -17.57 28.82
CA TYR A 74 34.48 -17.02 27.48
C TYR A 74 35.66 -17.12 26.51
N TYR A 75 36.89 -17.04 27.00
CA TYR A 75 38.10 -17.02 26.19
C TYR A 75 38.88 -18.32 26.36
N GLN A 76 38.34 -19.43 25.86
CA GLN A 76 38.95 -20.76 25.97
C GLN A 76 39.07 -21.44 24.60
N PRO A 77 40.08 -22.32 24.40
CA PRO A 77 41.10 -22.74 25.37
C PRO A 77 42.41 -21.91 25.30
N GLY A 78 43.25 -22.03 26.33
CA GLY A 78 44.64 -21.59 26.31
C GLY A 78 44.91 -20.11 26.60
N VAL A 79 43.88 -19.33 26.92
CA VAL A 79 44.05 -17.96 27.43
C VAL A 79 44.32 -18.00 28.93
N THR A 80 45.22 -17.14 29.40
CA THR A 80 45.53 -16.97 30.82
C THR A 80 45.49 -15.51 31.22
N ILE A 81 45.16 -15.21 32.49
CA ILE A 81 45.27 -13.86 33.04
C ILE A 81 46.70 -13.66 33.56
N VAL A 82 47.34 -12.58 33.13
CA VAL A 82 48.73 -12.26 33.49
C VAL A 82 48.84 -10.80 33.93
N ASP A 83 49.83 -10.52 34.77
CA ASP A 83 50.20 -9.15 35.11
C ASP A 83 51.03 -8.52 33.98
N ASP A 84 50.73 -7.28 33.68
CA ASP A 84 51.45 -6.45 32.72
C ASP A 84 52.70 -5.90 33.40
N PRO A 85 53.91 -6.32 32.98
CA PRO A 85 55.15 -5.85 33.60
C PRO A 85 55.44 -4.38 33.30
N SER A 86 54.75 -3.80 32.30
CA SER A 86 54.93 -2.40 31.91
C SER A 86 53.60 -1.77 31.49
N PRO A 87 52.72 -1.44 32.46
CA PRO A 87 51.51 -0.69 32.17
C PRO A 87 51.86 0.69 31.62
N PRO A 88 51.11 1.22 30.64
CA PRO A 88 51.42 2.51 30.04
C PRO A 88 51.11 3.65 31.02
N ALA A 89 51.78 4.79 30.85
CA ALA A 89 51.44 6.00 31.61
C ALA A 89 50.09 6.60 31.16
N THR A 90 49.75 6.44 29.87
CA THR A 90 48.52 6.96 29.26
C THR A 90 47.95 5.98 28.23
N ILE A 91 46.64 6.08 27.99
CA ILE A 91 45.97 5.47 26.84
C ILE A 91 45.46 6.60 25.95
N SER A 92 45.77 6.55 24.66
CA SER A 92 45.26 7.52 23.69
C SER A 92 43.89 7.06 23.21
N TYR A 93 42.87 7.89 23.37
CA TYR A 93 41.53 7.70 22.83
C TYR A 93 41.18 8.89 21.92
N ASP A 94 41.02 8.64 20.61
CA ASP A 94 40.85 9.70 19.59
C ASP A 94 41.88 10.83 19.71
N ALA A 95 43.16 10.45 19.78
CA ALA A 95 44.29 11.37 19.97
C ALA A 95 44.32 12.13 21.31
N THR A 96 43.35 11.93 22.21
CA THR A 96 43.36 12.50 23.56
C THR A 96 43.97 11.50 24.53
N ALA A 97 44.94 11.94 25.33
CA ALA A 97 45.59 11.08 26.33
C ALA A 97 44.81 11.08 27.65
N TYR A 98 44.47 9.89 28.15
CA TYR A 98 43.85 9.68 29.45
C TYR A 98 44.76 8.83 30.33
N SER A 99 44.62 8.94 31.67
CA SER A 99 45.19 7.91 32.53
C SER A 99 44.53 6.56 32.22
N PRO A 100 45.26 5.43 32.28
CA PRO A 100 44.68 4.12 31.98
C PRO A 100 43.44 3.80 32.83
N ARG A 101 43.44 4.21 34.09
CA ARG A 101 42.30 4.01 35.01
C ARG A 101 41.07 4.80 34.59
N GLU A 102 41.27 6.08 34.24
CA GLU A 102 40.18 6.90 33.74
C GLU A 102 39.62 6.34 32.44
N TYR A 103 40.49 5.95 31.51
CA TYR A 103 40.06 5.35 30.26
C TYR A 103 39.21 4.10 30.48
N LEU A 104 39.68 3.19 31.32
CA LEU A 104 38.96 1.96 31.65
C LEU A 104 37.63 2.27 32.34
N ALA A 105 37.61 3.13 33.36
CA ALA A 105 36.40 3.44 34.10
C ALA A 105 35.32 4.06 33.19
N ARG A 106 35.69 4.99 32.32
CA ARG A 106 34.78 5.61 31.35
C ARG A 106 34.30 4.62 30.28
N THR A 107 35.15 3.69 29.86
CA THR A 107 34.80 2.62 28.92
C THR A 107 33.79 1.67 29.55
N ILE A 108 34.07 1.14 30.74
CA ILE A 108 33.19 0.17 31.43
C ILE A 108 31.84 0.80 31.78
N ALA A 109 31.85 2.04 32.25
CA ALA A 109 30.62 2.78 32.56
C ALA A 109 29.71 2.90 31.33
N GLN A 110 30.30 3.09 30.14
CA GLN A 110 29.55 3.17 28.89
C GLN A 110 29.13 1.80 28.34
N GLU A 111 29.98 0.78 28.51
CA GLU A 111 29.81 -0.55 27.93
C GLU A 111 28.77 -1.40 28.69
N ILE A 112 28.94 -1.55 30.00
CA ILE A 112 28.08 -2.45 30.81
C ILE A 112 27.28 -1.73 31.88
N GLY A 113 27.47 -0.42 32.03
CA GLY A 113 26.75 0.41 32.99
C GLY A 113 27.32 0.33 34.41
N THR A 114 27.21 1.44 35.12
CA THR A 114 27.80 1.64 36.45
C THR A 114 27.17 0.78 37.56
N GLY A 115 25.93 0.31 37.35
CA GLY A 115 25.19 -0.56 38.27
C GLY A 115 25.46 -2.06 38.12
N SER A 116 26.39 -2.47 37.25
CA SER A 116 26.72 -3.89 37.06
C SER A 116 27.40 -4.51 38.27
N PRO A 117 27.26 -5.83 38.51
CA PRO A 117 27.92 -6.54 39.60
C PRO A 117 29.44 -6.38 39.56
N PHE A 118 30.06 -6.34 40.73
CA PHE A 118 31.48 -5.99 40.88
C PHE A 118 32.43 -6.90 40.09
N GLU A 119 32.18 -8.21 40.08
CA GLU A 119 32.99 -9.17 39.32
C GLU A 119 32.79 -9.04 37.80
N ALA A 120 31.60 -8.62 37.34
CA ALA A 120 31.37 -8.31 35.93
C ALA A 120 32.08 -7.02 35.50
N LEU A 121 32.11 -6.00 36.37
CA LEU A 121 32.89 -4.78 36.16
C LEU A 121 34.39 -5.09 35.99
N LYS A 122 34.94 -5.93 36.87
CA LYS A 122 36.34 -6.40 36.77
C LYS A 122 36.61 -7.18 35.48
N ALA A 123 35.70 -8.09 35.10
CA ALA A 123 35.86 -8.88 33.88
C ALA A 123 35.89 -7.97 32.64
N GLN A 124 34.94 -7.05 32.53
CA GLN A 124 34.90 -6.07 31.44
C GLN A 124 36.15 -5.19 31.42
N ALA A 125 36.67 -4.78 32.58
CA ALA A 125 37.86 -3.96 32.69
C ALA A 125 39.12 -4.66 32.14
N VAL A 126 39.34 -5.92 32.51
CA VAL A 126 40.47 -6.72 31.99
C VAL A 126 40.33 -6.96 30.50
N ALA A 127 39.11 -7.25 30.01
CA ALA A 127 38.86 -7.41 28.58
C ALA A 127 39.15 -6.12 27.78
N ALA A 128 38.70 -4.96 28.27
CA ALA A 128 38.96 -3.65 27.66
C ALA A 128 40.45 -3.27 27.71
N TYR A 129 41.14 -3.51 28.83
CA TYR A 129 42.57 -3.27 28.95
C TYR A 129 43.38 -4.14 27.99
N THR A 130 43.01 -5.42 27.87
CA THR A 130 43.66 -6.34 26.92
C THR A 130 43.50 -5.86 25.49
N PHE A 131 42.31 -5.39 25.12
CA PHE A 131 42.04 -4.86 23.78
C PHE A 131 42.87 -3.61 23.50
N ALA A 132 42.90 -2.66 24.45
CA ALA A 132 43.75 -1.47 24.34
C ALA A 132 45.23 -1.85 24.21
N LYS A 133 45.72 -2.80 25.02
CA LYS A 133 47.11 -3.31 24.94
C LYS A 133 47.43 -3.90 23.57
N LYS A 134 46.50 -4.68 22.99
CA LYS A 134 46.64 -5.24 21.64
C LYS A 134 46.76 -4.17 20.56
N LEU A 135 46.12 -3.02 20.77
CA LEU A 135 46.20 -1.82 19.92
C LEU A 135 47.35 -0.88 20.30
N ASN A 136 48.33 -1.34 21.09
CA ASN A 136 49.43 -0.52 21.60
C ASN A 136 48.95 0.74 22.34
N PHE A 137 47.81 0.63 23.03
CA PHE A 137 47.17 1.70 23.80
C PHE A 137 46.77 2.94 22.98
N VAL A 138 46.56 2.77 21.67
CA VAL A 138 45.99 3.78 20.79
C VAL A 138 44.63 3.27 20.29
N VAL A 139 43.56 3.84 20.83
CA VAL A 139 42.17 3.41 20.60
C VAL A 139 41.37 4.55 19.97
N THR A 140 40.39 4.22 19.13
CA THR A 140 39.47 5.20 18.53
C THR A 140 38.02 4.97 18.93
N ARG A 141 37.16 5.96 18.70
CA ARG A 141 35.70 5.86 18.92
C ARG A 141 35.01 4.75 18.13
N THR A 142 35.63 4.28 17.03
CA THR A 142 35.08 3.18 16.24
C THR A 142 35.42 1.81 16.80
N GLN A 143 36.35 1.75 17.77
CA GLN A 143 36.89 0.52 18.33
C GLN A 143 36.46 0.26 19.78
N SER A 144 36.12 1.30 20.54
CA SER A 144 35.70 1.18 21.95
C SER A 144 34.69 2.26 22.31
N ALA A 145 33.64 1.92 23.07
CA ALA A 145 32.77 2.94 23.64
C ALA A 145 33.46 3.65 24.81
N PHE A 146 33.10 4.91 25.04
CA PHE A 146 33.73 5.76 26.06
C PHE A 146 32.77 6.86 26.54
N SER A 147 32.57 6.98 27.86
CA SER A 147 31.74 8.03 28.43
C SER A 147 32.52 9.32 28.69
N THR A 148 32.12 10.43 28.06
CA THR A 148 32.69 11.76 28.32
C THR A 148 32.16 12.39 29.60
N THR A 149 31.03 11.92 30.13
CA THR A 149 30.32 12.53 31.28
C THR A 149 30.44 11.73 32.59
N PHE A 150 31.03 10.53 32.56
CA PHE A 150 31.20 9.72 33.76
C PHE A 150 32.01 10.46 34.84
N ASN A 151 31.44 10.52 36.04
CA ASN A 151 32.11 11.09 37.22
C ASN A 151 33.08 10.06 37.82
N MET A 152 34.37 10.40 37.85
CA MET A 152 35.46 9.59 38.41
C MET A 152 35.45 9.59 39.95
N ASP A 153 34.29 9.38 40.57
CA ASP A 153 34.17 9.23 42.02
C ASP A 153 34.95 7.98 42.48
N PRO A 154 35.99 8.12 43.32
CA PRO A 154 36.76 6.98 43.84
C PRO A 154 35.91 5.98 44.63
N ASN A 155 34.75 6.39 45.14
CA ASN A 155 33.83 5.51 45.84
C ASN A 155 32.94 4.67 44.92
N SER A 156 32.89 4.98 43.63
CA SER A 156 32.10 4.22 42.67
C SER A 156 32.61 2.79 42.51
N ASN A 157 31.69 1.84 42.34
CA ASN A 157 32.03 0.44 42.09
C ASN A 157 32.88 0.26 40.83
N VAL A 158 32.70 1.12 39.82
CA VAL A 158 33.49 1.09 38.59
C VAL A 158 34.96 1.41 38.87
N VAL A 159 35.23 2.53 39.55
CA VAL A 159 36.62 2.93 39.85
C VAL A 159 37.30 1.89 40.75
N LYS A 160 36.61 1.43 41.80
CA LYS A 160 37.10 0.35 42.68
C LYS A 160 37.39 -0.96 41.94
N ALA A 161 36.53 -1.33 40.98
CA ALA A 161 36.73 -2.53 40.18
C ALA A 161 37.99 -2.39 39.30
N VAL A 162 38.14 -1.25 38.62
CA VAL A 162 39.31 -0.94 37.77
C VAL A 162 40.60 -0.95 38.59
N ASP A 163 40.62 -0.30 39.75
CA ASP A 163 41.79 -0.25 40.60
C ASP A 163 42.23 -1.64 41.09
N GLY A 164 41.27 -2.50 41.43
CA GLY A 164 41.53 -3.86 41.89
C GLY A 164 42.09 -4.83 40.84
N ILE A 165 42.00 -4.48 39.55
CA ILE A 165 42.52 -5.30 38.44
C ILE A 165 43.57 -4.59 37.60
N PHE A 166 43.98 -3.38 37.99
CA PHE A 166 44.84 -2.56 37.15
C PHE A 166 46.14 -3.29 36.83
N GLY A 167 46.52 -3.31 35.55
CA GLY A 167 47.68 -4.04 35.07
C GLY A 167 47.44 -5.52 34.78
N LYS A 168 46.21 -6.04 34.86
CA LYS A 168 45.91 -7.42 34.43
C LYS A 168 45.40 -7.46 32.99
N TYR A 169 45.88 -8.42 32.19
CA TYR A 169 45.40 -8.66 30.83
C TYR A 169 45.30 -10.15 30.50
N LEU A 170 44.55 -10.47 29.44
CA LEU A 170 44.44 -11.82 28.90
C LEU A 170 45.55 -12.07 27.86
N SER A 171 46.34 -13.11 28.08
CA SER A 171 47.42 -13.54 27.19
C SER A 171 47.09 -14.87 26.53
N TYR A 172 47.43 -14.99 25.25
CA TYR A 172 47.40 -16.24 24.48
C TYR A 172 48.72 -16.39 23.75
N GLY A 173 49.44 -17.49 24.01
CA GLY A 173 50.76 -17.73 23.41
C GLY A 173 51.77 -16.61 23.71
N GLY A 174 51.68 -15.98 24.89
CA GLY A 174 52.58 -14.89 25.31
C GLY A 174 52.23 -13.51 24.75
N SER A 175 51.18 -13.39 23.92
CA SER A 175 50.73 -12.11 23.34
C SER A 175 49.35 -11.70 23.86
N PRO A 176 48.99 -10.40 23.85
CA PRO A 176 47.64 -9.96 24.21
C PRO A 176 46.55 -10.63 23.35
N ALA A 177 45.61 -11.29 24.03
CA ALA A 177 44.49 -11.98 23.40
C ALA A 177 43.53 -10.99 22.72
N THR A 178 42.79 -11.46 21.71
CA THR A 178 41.67 -10.71 21.11
C THR A 178 40.44 -10.87 22.00
N THR A 179 40.00 -9.79 22.63
CA THR A 179 38.93 -9.82 23.63
C THR A 179 37.65 -9.18 23.13
N PHE A 180 37.07 -9.75 22.06
CA PHE A 180 35.77 -9.29 21.58
C PHE A 180 34.68 -9.56 22.62
N TYR A 181 33.78 -8.60 22.79
CA TYR A 181 32.62 -8.69 23.68
C TYR A 181 31.41 -8.03 23.04
N PHE A 182 30.22 -8.43 23.48
CA PHE A 182 28.95 -7.99 22.91
C PHE A 182 27.83 -7.98 23.95
N ALA A 183 26.70 -7.33 23.62
CA ALA A 183 25.65 -7.05 24.59
C ALA A 183 24.99 -8.30 25.18
N SER A 184 24.45 -9.21 24.35
CA SER A 184 23.67 -10.36 24.84
C SER A 184 23.70 -11.54 23.87
N CYS A 185 23.82 -12.75 24.42
CA CYS A 185 23.94 -14.01 23.71
C CYS A 185 22.58 -14.65 23.40
N ALA A 186 22.53 -15.46 22.35
CA ALA A 186 21.38 -16.30 22.03
C ALA A 186 21.43 -17.67 22.74
N GLY A 187 22.15 -17.76 23.86
CA GLY A 187 22.34 -18.97 24.68
C GLY A 187 23.76 -19.54 24.61
N GLN A 188 24.39 -19.52 23.43
CA GLN A 188 25.81 -19.86 23.24
C GLN A 188 26.49 -18.89 22.28
N THR A 189 27.79 -18.65 22.48
CA THR A 189 28.58 -17.77 21.61
C THR A 189 28.74 -18.38 20.21
N VAL A 190 29.02 -17.52 19.22
CA VAL A 190 29.33 -17.93 17.84
C VAL A 190 30.83 -17.78 17.57
N SER A 191 31.34 -18.54 16.60
CA SER A 191 32.76 -18.54 16.25
C SER A 191 33.18 -17.28 15.48
N SER A 192 34.42 -16.82 15.68
CA SER A 192 34.98 -15.72 14.88
C SER A 192 34.96 -16.03 13.38
N ALA A 193 35.16 -17.31 13.02
CA ALA A 193 35.19 -17.78 11.65
C ALA A 193 33.82 -17.64 10.95
N SER A 194 32.72 -17.90 11.67
CA SER A 194 31.36 -17.69 11.18
C SER A 194 31.06 -16.21 10.95
N VAL A 195 31.48 -15.35 11.89
CA VAL A 195 31.12 -13.93 11.86
C VAL A 195 31.94 -13.11 10.87
N TRP A 196 33.27 -13.21 10.91
CA TRP A 196 34.18 -12.35 10.11
C TRP A 196 35.02 -13.11 9.09
N GLY A 197 35.03 -14.44 9.15
CA GLY A 197 36.09 -15.23 8.52
C GLY A 197 37.38 -15.16 9.33
N GLY A 198 38.17 -16.25 9.28
CA GLY A 198 39.37 -16.39 10.09
C GLY A 198 39.11 -17.02 11.46
N SER A 199 39.91 -18.02 11.81
CA SER A 199 39.78 -18.76 13.07
C SER A 199 40.68 -18.16 14.14
N ILE A 200 40.08 -17.75 15.26
CA ILE A 200 40.80 -17.40 16.49
C ILE A 200 40.56 -18.56 17.47
N PRO A 201 41.59 -19.33 17.86
CA PRO A 201 41.41 -20.61 18.57
C PRO A 201 40.53 -20.55 19.82
N TYR A 202 40.66 -19.47 20.61
CA TYR A 202 39.92 -19.26 21.85
C TYR A 202 38.59 -18.50 21.67
N LEU A 203 38.16 -18.28 20.42
CA LEU A 203 36.89 -17.69 20.04
C LEU A 203 36.16 -18.60 19.05
N GLY A 204 36.18 -19.90 19.35
CA GLY A 204 35.59 -20.97 18.52
C GLY A 204 34.07 -21.06 18.57
N GLY A 205 33.38 -20.28 19.41
CA GLY A 205 31.93 -20.39 19.61
C GLY A 205 31.54 -21.55 20.53
N GLY A 206 30.23 -21.75 20.72
CA GLY A 206 29.67 -22.84 21.54
C GLY A 206 29.74 -22.63 23.05
N VAL A 207 30.32 -21.52 23.52
CA VAL A 207 30.44 -21.24 24.96
C VAL A 207 29.08 -20.83 25.51
N THR A 208 28.60 -21.53 26.53
CA THR A 208 27.29 -21.26 27.16
C THR A 208 27.26 -19.94 27.91
N SER A 209 26.14 -19.23 27.78
CA SER A 209 25.92 -17.91 28.38
C SER A 209 24.60 -17.95 29.18
N PRO A 210 24.60 -17.55 30.47
CA PRO A 210 23.53 -17.89 31.42
C PRO A 210 22.36 -16.91 31.42
N GLU A 211 22.45 -15.80 30.68
CA GLU A 211 21.41 -14.79 30.62
C GLU A 211 20.14 -15.29 29.91
N ALA A 212 19.01 -14.67 30.24
CA ALA A 212 17.78 -14.88 29.50
C ALA A 212 17.96 -14.46 28.04
N ILE A 213 17.55 -15.34 27.11
CA ILE A 213 17.65 -15.10 25.68
C ILE A 213 16.68 -13.97 25.31
N SER A 214 17.23 -12.81 24.94
CA SER A 214 16.43 -11.70 24.44
C SER A 214 15.89 -12.03 23.05
N VAL A 215 14.59 -11.86 22.85
CA VAL A 215 13.91 -12.04 21.55
C VAL A 215 13.30 -10.71 21.12
N SER A 216 13.46 -10.35 19.85
CA SER A 216 12.86 -9.15 19.28
C SER A 216 12.42 -9.37 17.84
N THR A 217 11.45 -8.59 17.40
CA THR A 217 10.95 -8.61 16.02
C THR A 217 11.30 -7.30 15.33
N LYS A 218 11.68 -7.37 14.05
CA LYS A 218 11.89 -6.21 13.18
C LYS A 218 11.33 -6.51 11.79
N SER A 219 10.58 -5.57 11.24
CA SER A 219 10.00 -5.68 9.91
C SER A 219 10.69 -4.73 8.93
N PHE A 220 10.80 -5.16 7.68
CA PHE A 220 11.18 -4.34 6.53
C PHE A 220 10.22 -4.64 5.39
N THR A 221 9.64 -3.61 4.80
CA THR A 221 8.94 -3.72 3.52
C THR A 221 9.90 -4.16 2.42
N SER A 222 9.38 -4.76 1.36
CA SER A 222 10.17 -5.06 0.16
C SER A 222 10.84 -3.81 -0.42
N GLU A 223 10.21 -2.64 -0.32
CA GLU A 223 10.84 -1.40 -0.82
C GLU A 223 12.02 -0.94 0.06
N GLU A 224 11.92 -1.09 1.39
CA GLU A 224 13.05 -0.82 2.28
C GLU A 224 14.23 -1.76 2.01
N ILE A 225 13.98 -3.06 1.81
CA ILE A 225 15.05 -4.01 1.45
C ILE A 225 15.66 -3.66 0.08
N ARG A 226 14.84 -3.30 -0.91
CA ARG A 226 15.31 -2.85 -2.23
C ARG A 226 16.23 -1.64 -2.11
N THR A 227 15.82 -0.64 -1.34
CA THR A 227 16.61 0.57 -1.06
C THR A 227 17.95 0.23 -0.40
N LEU A 228 17.94 -0.65 0.60
CA LEU A 228 19.15 -1.10 1.28
C LEU A 228 20.10 -1.85 0.35
N VAL A 229 19.57 -2.68 -0.56
CA VAL A 229 20.37 -3.37 -1.58
C VAL A 229 20.97 -2.39 -2.58
N SER A 230 20.22 -1.40 -3.05
CA SER A 230 20.73 -0.33 -3.91
C SER A 230 21.89 0.43 -3.25
N ALA A 231 21.73 0.80 -1.97
CA ALA A 231 22.79 1.45 -1.20
C ALA A 231 24.02 0.54 -0.98
N TYR A 232 23.80 -0.76 -0.75
CA TYR A 232 24.87 -1.75 -0.67
C TYR A 232 25.66 -1.82 -1.99
N ASN A 233 24.98 -1.88 -3.14
CA ASN A 233 25.60 -1.97 -4.45
C ASN A 233 26.45 -0.74 -4.79
N VAL A 234 26.00 0.46 -4.39
CA VAL A 234 26.82 1.68 -4.51
C VAL A 234 28.09 1.60 -3.66
N THR A 235 27.98 1.06 -2.45
CA THR A 235 29.14 0.95 -1.53
C THR A 235 30.11 -0.17 -1.95
N TYR A 236 29.59 -1.26 -2.52
CA TYR A 236 30.34 -2.46 -2.88
C TYR A 236 30.07 -2.89 -4.33
N PRO A 237 30.49 -2.11 -5.33
CA PRO A 237 30.13 -2.36 -6.74
C PRO A 237 30.64 -3.71 -7.26
N SER A 238 31.77 -4.21 -6.76
CA SER A 238 32.29 -5.54 -7.11
C SER A 238 31.50 -6.71 -6.53
N LYS A 239 30.59 -6.45 -5.59
CA LYS A 239 29.70 -7.43 -4.95
C LYS A 239 28.23 -7.13 -5.20
N ALA A 240 27.92 -6.34 -6.23
CA ALA A 240 26.56 -5.88 -6.50
C ALA A 240 25.56 -7.05 -6.57
N ILE A 241 24.43 -6.88 -5.90
CA ILE A 241 23.33 -7.82 -5.78
C ILE A 241 22.25 -7.44 -6.79
N THR A 242 21.76 -8.43 -7.53
CA THR A 242 20.59 -8.32 -8.39
C THR A 242 19.41 -9.03 -7.72
N LEU A 243 18.34 -8.28 -7.47
CA LEU A 243 17.10 -8.81 -6.91
C LEU A 243 16.21 -9.40 -8.00
N GLN A 244 15.53 -10.50 -7.69
CA GLN A 244 14.51 -11.10 -8.56
C GLN A 244 13.26 -10.21 -8.64
N GLU A 245 12.33 -10.55 -9.54
CA GLU A 245 11.07 -9.83 -9.69
C GLU A 245 10.18 -9.95 -8.44
N ASN A 246 9.98 -11.17 -7.94
CA ASN A 246 9.17 -11.45 -6.75
C ASN A 246 10.01 -11.31 -5.46
N PRO A 247 9.64 -10.43 -4.51
CA PRO A 247 10.40 -10.29 -3.27
C PRO A 247 10.37 -11.52 -2.37
N ALA A 248 9.40 -12.42 -2.51
CA ALA A 248 9.43 -13.71 -1.79
C ALA A 248 10.71 -14.51 -2.08
N ASP A 249 11.30 -14.30 -3.26
CA ASP A 249 12.49 -14.99 -3.73
C ASP A 249 13.78 -14.24 -3.41
N TRP A 250 13.75 -13.09 -2.74
CA TRP A 250 14.97 -12.31 -2.51
C TRP A 250 15.88 -12.90 -1.45
N LEU A 251 15.31 -13.42 -0.37
CA LEU A 251 16.08 -13.92 0.77
C LEU A 251 15.93 -15.43 0.87
N ALA A 252 17.01 -16.12 1.25
CA ALA A 252 16.97 -17.51 1.70
C ALA A 252 18.11 -17.78 2.69
N ILE A 253 17.79 -18.21 3.92
CA ILE A 253 18.81 -18.71 4.86
C ILE A 253 19.30 -20.06 4.32
N ILE A 254 20.58 -20.14 3.95
CA ILE A 254 21.20 -21.35 3.39
C ILE A 254 21.71 -22.24 4.52
N SER A 255 22.27 -21.65 5.58
CA SER A 255 22.74 -22.41 6.74
C SER A 255 22.79 -21.56 8.01
N SER A 256 22.59 -22.22 9.14
CA SER A 256 22.76 -21.68 10.49
C SER A 256 23.54 -22.67 11.35
N ASP A 257 24.09 -22.21 12.47
CA ASP A 257 24.60 -23.10 13.51
C ASP A 257 23.45 -23.70 14.34
N SER A 258 23.79 -24.49 15.36
CA SER A 258 22.83 -25.15 16.25
C SER A 258 22.05 -24.20 17.15
N VAL A 259 22.52 -22.97 17.32
CA VAL A 259 21.86 -21.92 18.13
C VAL A 259 20.88 -21.12 17.27
N GLY A 260 21.19 -20.99 15.98
CA GLY A 260 20.43 -20.20 15.00
C GLY A 260 21.18 -18.99 14.46
N TYR A 261 22.48 -18.83 14.75
CA TYR A 261 23.30 -17.82 14.07
C TYR A 261 23.43 -18.19 12.59
N VAL A 262 23.00 -17.28 11.71
CA VAL A 262 23.01 -17.48 10.27
C VAL A 262 24.44 -17.42 9.76
N ASN A 263 24.95 -18.57 9.29
CA ASN A 263 26.28 -18.68 8.68
C ASN A 263 26.26 -18.14 7.25
N THR A 264 25.23 -18.49 6.48
CA THR A 264 25.11 -18.08 5.07
C THR A 264 23.67 -17.79 4.72
N ILE A 265 23.45 -16.65 4.07
CA ILE A 265 22.17 -16.22 3.53
C ILE A 265 22.37 -15.83 2.06
N ARG A 266 21.43 -16.23 1.21
CA ARG A 266 21.31 -15.71 -0.15
C ARG A 266 20.46 -14.44 -0.12
N VAL A 267 20.96 -13.41 -0.80
CA VAL A 267 20.25 -12.16 -1.07
C VAL A 267 20.32 -11.91 -2.57
N GLY A 268 19.17 -11.91 -3.24
CA GLY A 268 19.12 -11.83 -4.70
C GLY A 268 19.88 -12.99 -5.35
N ASP A 269 20.83 -12.67 -6.21
CA ASP A 269 21.73 -13.61 -6.88
C ASP A 269 23.04 -13.89 -6.12
N LYS A 270 23.26 -13.28 -4.95
CA LYS A 270 24.51 -13.44 -4.16
C LYS A 270 24.30 -14.20 -2.87
N GLN A 271 25.38 -14.80 -2.37
CA GLN A 271 25.45 -15.33 -1.01
C GLN A 271 26.40 -14.47 -0.18
N MET A 272 26.07 -14.31 1.10
CA MET A 272 26.90 -13.59 2.08
C MET A 272 26.76 -14.20 3.47
N ARG A 273 27.67 -13.85 4.38
CA ARG A 273 27.57 -14.24 5.79
C ARG A 273 26.39 -13.55 6.46
N GLY A 274 25.74 -14.19 7.42
CA GLY A 274 24.63 -13.56 8.16
C GLY A 274 25.05 -12.29 8.90
N TYR A 275 26.29 -12.25 9.42
CA TYR A 275 26.83 -11.03 10.01
C TYR A 275 27.01 -9.90 8.98
N GLU A 276 27.49 -10.21 7.76
CA GLU A 276 27.62 -9.21 6.69
C GLU A 276 26.24 -8.70 6.24
N PHE A 277 25.24 -9.59 6.19
CA PHE A 277 23.85 -9.20 5.92
C PHE A 277 23.34 -8.20 6.97
N ARG A 278 23.53 -8.50 8.26
CA ARG A 278 23.17 -7.58 9.35
C ARG A 278 23.94 -6.26 9.30
N TYR A 279 25.26 -6.31 9.15
CA TYR A 279 26.15 -5.15 9.32
C TYR A 279 26.17 -4.27 8.07
N SER A 280 26.44 -4.88 6.91
CA SER A 280 26.72 -4.16 5.67
C SER A 280 25.46 -3.84 4.87
N LEU A 281 24.51 -4.78 4.79
CA LEU A 281 23.29 -4.62 4.01
C LEU A 281 22.19 -3.95 4.84
N LEU A 282 21.81 -4.54 5.98
CA LEU A 282 20.76 -3.98 6.85
C LEU A 282 21.23 -2.79 7.70
N LYS A 283 22.50 -2.39 7.63
CA LYS A 283 23.09 -1.27 8.41
C LYS A 283 22.79 -1.37 9.91
N LEU A 284 22.98 -2.56 10.49
CA LEU A 284 22.65 -2.89 11.88
C LEU A 284 21.16 -2.79 12.23
N GLY A 285 20.28 -2.84 11.23
CA GLY A 285 18.83 -2.74 11.40
C GLY A 285 18.19 -3.88 12.22
N ILE A 286 18.90 -5.00 12.41
CA ILE A 286 18.53 -6.09 13.33
C ILE A 286 19.59 -6.28 14.42
N LYS A 287 19.14 -6.70 15.62
CA LYS A 287 20.00 -6.75 16.82
C LYS A 287 21.14 -7.76 16.71
N SER A 288 20.96 -8.89 16.06
CA SER A 288 21.97 -9.93 15.87
C SER A 288 21.78 -10.65 14.53
N HIS A 289 22.74 -11.51 14.18
CA HIS A 289 22.61 -12.41 13.02
C HIS A 289 22.08 -13.80 13.42
N CYS A 290 21.56 -13.96 14.63
CA CYS A 290 20.76 -15.12 15.04
C CYS A 290 19.29 -14.78 14.81
N PHE A 291 18.75 -15.17 13.66
CA PHE A 291 17.39 -14.83 13.28
C PHE A 291 16.73 -15.88 12.40
N THR A 292 15.40 -15.86 12.42
CA THR A 292 14.55 -16.43 11.38
C THR A 292 13.77 -15.29 10.73
N TYR A 293 13.16 -15.52 9.57
CA TYR A 293 12.27 -14.55 8.96
C TYR A 293 11.10 -15.23 8.26
N VAL A 294 10.02 -14.46 8.08
CA VAL A 294 8.90 -14.78 7.20
C VAL A 294 8.69 -13.63 6.22
N TYR A 295 8.22 -13.93 5.01
CA TYR A 295 7.80 -12.92 4.04
C TYR A 295 6.29 -12.96 3.89
N ASN A 296 5.63 -11.84 4.18
CA ASN A 296 4.19 -11.67 4.05
C ASN A 296 3.89 -10.88 2.77
N ASN A 297 3.33 -11.53 1.76
CA ASN A 297 2.89 -10.86 0.53
C ASN A 297 1.79 -9.85 0.85
N ILE A 298 1.88 -8.66 0.25
CA ILE A 298 0.82 -7.66 0.21
C ILE A 298 0.42 -7.52 -1.26
N ILE A 299 -0.80 -7.94 -1.59
CA ILE A 299 -1.36 -7.74 -2.92
C ILE A 299 -2.00 -6.35 -2.95
N ALA A 300 -1.61 -5.53 -3.92
CA ALA A 300 -2.22 -4.21 -4.11
C ALA A 300 -3.74 -4.33 -4.32
N PRO A 301 -4.56 -3.45 -3.73
CA PRO A 301 -5.99 -3.45 -3.99
C PRO A 301 -6.28 -3.08 -5.47
N PRO A 302 -7.40 -3.55 -6.05
CA PRO A 302 -7.80 -3.16 -7.40
C PRO A 302 -8.13 -1.66 -7.48
N GLU A 303 -7.93 -1.04 -8.64
CA GLU A 303 -8.36 0.33 -8.91
C GLU A 303 -9.72 0.33 -9.63
N LEU A 304 -10.60 1.26 -9.28
CA LEU A 304 -11.93 1.37 -9.87
C LEU A 304 -12.13 2.76 -10.47
N SER A 305 -12.76 2.82 -11.64
CA SER A 305 -13.20 4.05 -12.29
C SER A 305 -14.62 3.93 -12.82
N VAL A 306 -15.32 5.05 -12.94
CA VAL A 306 -16.71 5.14 -13.43
C VAL A 306 -16.78 5.97 -14.71
N THR A 307 -17.65 5.59 -15.63
CA THR A 307 -17.95 6.37 -16.84
C THR A 307 -19.43 6.19 -17.23
N PRO A 308 -20.19 7.27 -17.46
CA PRO A 308 -19.81 8.67 -17.31
C PRO A 308 -19.64 9.08 -15.83
N THR A 309 -18.91 10.17 -15.59
CA THR A 309 -18.76 10.79 -14.27
C THR A 309 -19.81 11.88 -14.01
N THR A 310 -20.44 12.39 -15.08
CA THR A 310 -21.52 13.38 -15.00
C THR A 310 -22.87 12.71 -14.72
N PRO A 311 -23.87 13.44 -14.20
CA PRO A 311 -25.23 12.95 -14.07
C PRO A 311 -25.78 12.35 -15.37
N THR A 312 -26.47 11.22 -15.28
CA THR A 312 -27.02 10.51 -16.44
C THR A 312 -28.33 9.79 -16.09
N ASN A 313 -29.23 9.68 -17.06
CA ASN A 313 -30.39 8.77 -17.02
C ASN A 313 -30.07 7.38 -17.61
N GLY A 314 -28.84 7.16 -18.08
CA GLY A 314 -28.35 5.87 -18.57
C GLY A 314 -27.72 5.00 -17.49
N ASN A 315 -27.01 3.97 -17.93
CA ASN A 315 -26.20 3.13 -17.04
C ASN A 315 -24.81 3.75 -16.85
N VAL A 316 -24.21 3.55 -15.68
CA VAL A 316 -22.81 3.89 -15.42
C VAL A 316 -21.98 2.64 -15.53
N THR A 317 -20.91 2.69 -16.32
CA THR A 317 -19.95 1.60 -16.45
C THR A 317 -18.85 1.76 -15.41
N VAL A 318 -18.63 0.72 -14.59
CA VAL A 318 -17.50 0.62 -13.68
C VAL A 318 -16.41 -0.24 -14.32
N THR A 319 -15.23 0.32 -14.48
CA THR A 319 -14.04 -0.39 -14.93
C THR A 319 -13.18 -0.70 -13.72
N ILE A 320 -12.80 -1.97 -13.56
CA ILE A 320 -11.93 -2.43 -12.47
C ILE A 320 -10.60 -2.89 -13.05
N THR A 321 -9.52 -2.25 -12.64
CA THR A 321 -8.15 -2.58 -13.01
C THR A 321 -7.49 -3.36 -11.87
N TYR A 322 -7.16 -4.62 -12.13
CA TYR A 322 -6.50 -5.48 -11.15
C TYR A 322 -4.98 -5.47 -11.33
N PRO A 323 -4.19 -5.59 -10.25
CA PRO A 323 -2.74 -5.72 -10.37
C PRO A 323 -2.37 -6.96 -11.17
N ALA A 324 -1.22 -6.94 -11.85
CA ALA A 324 -0.73 -8.07 -12.66
C ALA A 324 -0.61 -9.38 -11.86
N THR A 325 -0.45 -9.28 -10.54
CA THR A 325 -0.34 -10.40 -9.59
C THR A 325 -1.67 -11.06 -9.25
N ALA A 326 -2.81 -10.48 -9.67
CA ALA A 326 -4.14 -11.00 -9.37
C ALA A 326 -4.45 -12.26 -10.21
N ALA A 327 -4.44 -13.42 -9.57
CA ALA A 327 -4.88 -14.68 -10.16
C ALA A 327 -6.41 -14.86 -10.09
N LYS A 328 -7.06 -14.42 -9.01
CA LYS A 328 -8.53 -14.40 -8.88
C LYS A 328 -9.01 -12.97 -8.68
N LYS A 329 -9.94 -12.53 -9.52
CA LYS A 329 -10.44 -11.16 -9.60
C LYS A 329 -11.92 -11.15 -9.22
N LYS A 330 -12.29 -10.45 -8.15
CA LYS A 330 -13.67 -10.46 -7.64
C LYS A 330 -14.22 -9.08 -7.40
N TYR A 331 -15.53 -8.92 -7.64
CA TYR A 331 -16.28 -7.70 -7.35
C TYR A 331 -17.65 -8.02 -6.73
N LYS A 332 -18.27 -7.03 -6.08
CA LYS A 332 -19.69 -7.09 -5.67
C LYS A 332 -20.32 -5.70 -5.69
N ILE A 333 -21.65 -5.67 -5.70
CA ILE A 333 -22.46 -4.44 -5.67
C ILE A 333 -23.20 -4.40 -4.32
N GLY A 334 -22.97 -3.36 -3.54
CA GLY A 334 -23.58 -3.15 -2.22
C GLY A 334 -23.36 -4.33 -1.26
N SER A 335 -24.47 -4.82 -0.71
CA SER A 335 -24.52 -5.99 0.18
C SER A 335 -24.63 -7.34 -0.56
N GLY A 336 -24.59 -7.34 -1.90
CA GLY A 336 -24.73 -8.53 -2.72
C GLY A 336 -23.55 -9.51 -2.65
N ALA A 337 -23.69 -10.63 -3.37
CA ALA A 337 -22.68 -11.67 -3.48
C ALA A 337 -21.42 -11.21 -4.25
N TRP A 338 -20.31 -11.91 -4.05
CA TRP A 338 -19.07 -11.72 -4.81
C TRP A 338 -19.11 -12.50 -6.13
N TYR A 339 -18.85 -11.81 -7.23
CA TYR A 339 -18.77 -12.34 -8.60
C TYR A 339 -17.33 -12.28 -9.12
N ASP A 340 -17.00 -13.17 -10.04
CA ASP A 340 -15.73 -13.10 -10.77
C ASP A 340 -15.77 -12.00 -11.83
N TYR A 341 -14.68 -11.24 -11.94
CA TYR A 341 -14.59 -10.12 -12.89
C TYR A 341 -14.09 -10.59 -14.25
N MET A 342 -14.97 -10.50 -15.26
CA MET A 342 -14.67 -10.89 -16.65
C MET A 342 -14.60 -9.68 -17.61
N ALA A 343 -15.37 -8.64 -17.34
CA ALA A 343 -15.44 -7.40 -18.11
C ALA A 343 -15.97 -6.27 -17.23
N SER A 344 -15.98 -5.04 -17.76
CA SER A 344 -16.56 -3.88 -17.08
C SER A 344 -18.02 -4.12 -16.68
N VAL A 345 -18.43 -3.49 -15.58
CA VAL A 345 -19.72 -3.75 -14.93
C VAL A 345 -20.67 -2.59 -15.21
N ALA A 346 -21.80 -2.85 -15.86
CA ALA A 346 -22.86 -1.86 -16.04
C ALA A 346 -23.72 -1.77 -14.76
N VAL A 347 -23.76 -0.59 -14.16
CA VAL A 347 -24.52 -0.26 -12.96
C VAL A 347 -25.78 0.50 -13.36
N THR A 348 -26.94 0.00 -12.94
CA THR A 348 -28.25 0.52 -13.38
C THR A 348 -28.91 1.45 -12.36
N SER A 349 -28.43 1.46 -11.11
CA SER A 349 -28.93 2.28 -9.99
C SER A 349 -27.79 2.71 -9.07
N ASN A 350 -27.95 3.83 -8.35
CA ASN A 350 -26.92 4.31 -7.41
C ASN A 350 -26.58 3.24 -6.36
N ASN A 351 -25.29 2.93 -6.24
CA ASN A 351 -24.80 1.89 -5.34
C ASN A 351 -23.29 2.06 -5.10
N THR A 352 -22.72 1.24 -4.21
CA THR A 352 -21.28 1.15 -4.02
C THR A 352 -20.78 -0.16 -4.61
N LEU A 353 -19.78 -0.10 -5.48
CA LEU A 353 -19.06 -1.30 -5.92
C LEU A 353 -17.85 -1.54 -5.03
N TYR A 354 -17.58 -2.82 -4.78
CA TYR A 354 -16.40 -3.28 -4.05
C TYR A 354 -15.62 -4.25 -4.92
N ALA A 355 -14.30 -4.21 -4.86
CA ALA A 355 -13.41 -5.12 -5.58
C ALA A 355 -12.27 -5.62 -4.68
N LYS A 356 -11.87 -6.89 -4.87
CA LYS A 356 -10.68 -7.48 -4.24
C LYS A 356 -10.09 -8.56 -5.12
N CYS A 357 -8.85 -8.95 -4.85
CA CYS A 357 -8.19 -10.02 -5.59
C CYS A 357 -7.33 -10.93 -4.72
N SER A 358 -6.95 -12.07 -5.28
CA SER A 358 -5.97 -12.97 -4.67
C SER A 358 -4.94 -13.46 -5.68
N ASP A 359 -3.74 -13.78 -5.23
CA ASP A 359 -2.68 -14.39 -6.04
C ASP A 359 -2.86 -15.93 -6.11
N SER A 360 -1.97 -16.61 -6.84
CA SER A 360 -1.97 -18.08 -6.95
C SER A 360 -1.61 -18.79 -5.64
N ALA A 361 -0.97 -18.08 -4.70
CA ALA A 361 -0.60 -18.59 -3.38
C ALA A 361 -1.74 -18.44 -2.34
N GLY A 362 -2.83 -17.76 -2.71
CA GLY A 362 -4.01 -17.57 -1.85
C GLY A 362 -3.96 -16.32 -0.96
N ASN A 363 -2.94 -15.46 -1.10
CA ASN A 363 -2.92 -14.16 -0.41
C ASN A 363 -4.01 -13.27 -1.00
N THR A 364 -4.62 -12.39 -0.20
CA THR A 364 -5.75 -11.54 -0.64
C THR A 364 -5.41 -10.06 -0.48
N SER A 365 -5.85 -9.23 -1.42
CA SER A 365 -5.72 -7.77 -1.33
C SER A 365 -6.72 -7.18 -0.34
N ASP A 366 -6.48 -5.93 0.07
CA ASP A 366 -7.53 -5.11 0.67
C ASP A 366 -8.70 -4.92 -0.32
N THR A 367 -9.87 -4.59 0.22
CA THR A 367 -11.07 -4.32 -0.59
C THR A 367 -11.09 -2.86 -1.00
N ALA A 368 -11.03 -2.60 -2.31
CA ALA A 368 -11.26 -1.27 -2.87
C ALA A 368 -12.76 -1.03 -3.11
N SER A 369 -13.18 0.23 -3.16
CA SER A 369 -14.57 0.58 -3.42
C SER A 369 -14.73 1.88 -4.20
N ILE A 370 -15.81 1.98 -4.97
CA ILE A 370 -16.24 3.22 -5.65
C ILE A 370 -17.75 3.41 -5.48
N VAL A 371 -18.16 4.65 -5.25
CA VAL A 371 -19.57 5.02 -5.15
C VAL A 371 -20.07 5.52 -6.50
N VAL A 372 -21.15 4.91 -6.99
CA VAL A 372 -21.94 5.39 -8.13
C VAL A 372 -23.15 6.12 -7.56
N SER A 373 -23.18 7.44 -7.73
CA SER A 373 -24.25 8.32 -7.24
C SER A 373 -24.79 9.29 -8.29
N ASN A 374 -24.38 9.13 -9.55
CA ASN A 374 -24.71 10.02 -10.67
C ASN A 374 -25.78 9.45 -11.61
N ILE A 375 -26.50 8.39 -11.20
CA ILE A 375 -27.64 7.86 -11.95
C ILE A 375 -28.90 8.52 -11.43
N CYS A 376 -29.60 9.21 -12.33
CA CYS A 376 -30.89 9.85 -12.08
C CYS A 376 -31.86 9.36 -13.15
N LYS A 377 -32.81 8.49 -12.77
CA LYS A 377 -33.74 7.83 -13.71
C LYS A 377 -35.18 8.01 -13.29
N LEU A 378 -36.05 8.08 -14.30
CA LEU A 378 -37.48 7.88 -14.13
C LEU A 378 -37.76 6.38 -14.02
N THR A 379 -38.53 6.00 -13.01
CA THR A 379 -38.89 4.61 -12.70
C THR A 379 -40.39 4.50 -12.54
N VAL A 380 -40.93 3.31 -12.82
CA VAL A 380 -42.35 3.00 -12.63
C VAL A 380 -42.49 2.29 -11.28
N PRO A 381 -43.25 2.84 -10.31
CA PRO A 381 -43.55 2.18 -9.05
C PRO A 381 -44.23 0.83 -9.26
N GLU A 382 -44.03 -0.11 -8.34
CA GLU A 382 -44.72 -1.39 -8.39
C GLU A 382 -46.25 -1.20 -8.36
N GLY A 383 -46.97 -1.83 -9.30
CA GLY A 383 -48.42 -1.71 -9.43
C GLY A 383 -48.92 -0.51 -10.24
N SER A 384 -48.03 0.39 -10.69
CA SER A 384 -48.38 1.46 -11.62
C SER A 384 -48.62 0.91 -13.04
N SER A 385 -49.64 1.42 -13.72
CA SER A 385 -49.92 1.14 -15.14
C SER A 385 -49.06 1.95 -16.11
N ALA A 386 -48.24 2.88 -15.60
CA ALA A 386 -47.44 3.77 -16.43
C ALA A 386 -46.37 3.00 -17.22
N ILE A 387 -46.16 3.42 -18.46
CA ILE A 387 -45.15 2.86 -19.36
C ILE A 387 -44.24 4.00 -19.82
N ILE A 388 -42.94 3.83 -19.60
CA ILE A 388 -41.89 4.76 -20.05
C ILE A 388 -41.23 4.16 -21.30
N SER A 389 -41.60 4.67 -22.47
CA SER A 389 -40.95 4.28 -23.72
C SER A 389 -39.64 5.05 -23.90
N GLN A 390 -38.51 4.42 -23.57
CA GLN A 390 -37.19 5.04 -23.65
C GLN A 390 -36.73 5.31 -25.10
N ASN A 391 -37.24 4.58 -26.08
CA ASN A 391 -36.86 4.74 -27.49
C ASN A 391 -37.57 5.93 -28.15
N ASN A 392 -38.80 6.21 -27.73
CA ASN A 392 -39.65 7.23 -28.34
C ASN A 392 -39.85 8.44 -27.41
N ASN A 393 -39.28 8.42 -26.21
CA ASN A 393 -39.46 9.45 -25.19
C ASN A 393 -40.93 9.69 -24.84
N LEU A 394 -41.73 8.63 -24.76
CA LEU A 394 -43.17 8.71 -24.48
C LEU A 394 -43.49 8.17 -23.09
N LEU A 395 -44.54 8.72 -22.49
CA LEU A 395 -45.08 8.28 -21.22
C LEU A 395 -46.60 8.14 -21.33
N TYR A 396 -47.10 6.91 -21.19
CA TYR A 396 -48.51 6.55 -21.31
C TYR A 396 -48.90 5.53 -20.23
N GLY A 397 -50.12 5.01 -20.25
CA GLY A 397 -50.64 4.20 -19.14
C GLY A 397 -51.16 5.04 -17.98
N LEU A 398 -51.51 6.30 -18.26
CA LEU A 398 -51.97 7.29 -17.29
C LEU A 398 -53.49 7.45 -17.39
N THR A 399 -54.15 7.67 -16.27
CA THR A 399 -55.59 7.99 -16.26
C THR A 399 -55.84 9.44 -16.66
N ALA A 400 -57.00 9.72 -17.27
CA ALA A 400 -57.51 11.07 -17.46
C ALA A 400 -57.69 11.81 -16.11
N ASN A 401 -57.82 13.14 -16.17
CA ASN A 401 -57.98 14.08 -15.07
C ASN A 401 -56.85 13.97 -14.02
N LEU A 402 -55.62 13.81 -14.51
CA LEU A 402 -54.45 13.57 -13.67
C LEU A 402 -53.83 14.89 -13.19
N THR A 403 -53.70 15.03 -11.88
CA THR A 403 -52.90 16.12 -11.29
C THR A 403 -51.41 15.78 -11.28
N GLN A 404 -50.53 16.78 -11.34
CA GLN A 404 -49.08 16.58 -11.22
C GLN A 404 -48.69 15.83 -9.93
N ALA A 405 -49.35 16.14 -8.81
CA ALA A 405 -49.10 15.46 -7.54
C ALA A 405 -49.52 13.98 -7.60
N ALA A 406 -50.65 13.66 -8.23
CA ALA A 406 -51.10 12.28 -8.41
C ALA A 406 -50.17 11.50 -9.35
N PHE A 407 -49.70 12.14 -10.42
CA PHE A 407 -48.71 11.58 -11.34
C PHE A 407 -47.40 11.20 -10.62
N GLU A 408 -46.81 12.12 -9.87
CA GLU A 408 -45.55 11.91 -9.14
C GLU A 408 -45.64 10.98 -7.93
N SER A 409 -46.84 10.78 -7.38
CA SER A 409 -47.04 9.88 -6.23
C SER A 409 -47.50 8.47 -6.61
N THR A 410 -48.17 8.32 -7.76
CA THR A 410 -48.84 7.06 -8.14
C THR A 410 -48.22 6.41 -9.37
N PHE A 411 -47.85 7.19 -10.38
CA PHE A 411 -47.51 6.64 -11.69
C PHE A 411 -46.02 6.51 -11.96
N ILE A 412 -45.22 7.40 -11.40
CA ILE A 412 -43.78 7.49 -11.63
C ILE A 412 -43.02 7.79 -10.33
N ALA A 413 -41.74 7.46 -10.31
CA ALA A 413 -40.82 7.87 -9.26
C ALA A 413 -39.48 8.28 -9.87
N VAL A 414 -38.83 9.28 -9.26
CA VAL A 414 -37.49 9.70 -9.64
C VAL A 414 -36.47 9.07 -8.69
N SER A 415 -35.57 8.26 -9.25
CA SER A 415 -34.41 7.73 -8.53
C SER A 415 -33.24 8.72 -8.60
N GLY A 416 -32.41 8.75 -7.55
CA GLY A 416 -31.25 9.65 -7.48
C GLY A 416 -31.62 11.04 -6.97
N ASN A 417 -30.88 12.07 -7.39
CA ASN A 417 -31.17 13.46 -6.99
C ASN A 417 -32.18 14.17 -7.91
N GLY A 418 -32.66 13.50 -8.96
CA GLY A 418 -33.42 14.16 -10.02
C GLY A 418 -34.74 14.79 -9.54
N ARG A 419 -35.21 15.78 -10.30
CA ARG A 419 -36.55 16.37 -10.17
C ARG A 419 -37.24 16.43 -11.53
N LEU A 420 -38.54 16.69 -11.52
CA LEU A 420 -39.33 16.91 -12.74
C LEU A 420 -39.63 18.38 -12.95
N GLU A 421 -39.64 18.78 -14.22
CA GLU A 421 -40.19 20.06 -14.66
C GLU A 421 -41.14 19.85 -15.84
N TYR A 422 -42.22 20.63 -15.87
CA TYR A 422 -43.28 20.48 -16.86
C TYR A 422 -43.25 21.63 -17.87
N SER A 423 -43.58 21.33 -19.14
CA SER A 423 -43.73 22.35 -20.17
C SER A 423 -45.06 22.18 -20.92
N PRO A 424 -45.95 23.19 -20.90
CA PRO A 424 -45.89 24.41 -20.07
C PRO A 424 -45.95 24.09 -18.57
N ALA A 425 -45.42 24.98 -17.71
CA ALA A 425 -45.29 24.72 -16.26
C ALA A 425 -46.65 24.51 -15.57
N ASN A 426 -47.65 25.30 -15.98
CA ASN A 426 -49.03 25.21 -15.48
C ASN A 426 -49.92 24.47 -16.49
N GLY A 427 -51.12 24.09 -16.06
CA GLY A 427 -52.11 23.38 -16.87
C GLY A 427 -52.09 21.87 -16.64
N ASN A 428 -53.14 21.20 -17.11
CA ASN A 428 -53.40 19.78 -16.86
C ASN A 428 -52.30 18.88 -17.45
N LEU A 429 -52.23 17.64 -16.96
CA LEU A 429 -51.36 16.61 -17.54
C LEU A 429 -52.16 15.86 -18.61
N GLY A 430 -52.24 16.45 -19.80
CA GLY A 430 -52.85 15.83 -20.97
C GLY A 430 -51.83 15.46 -22.04
N THR A 431 -52.32 14.91 -23.15
CA THR A 431 -51.49 14.54 -24.30
C THR A 431 -50.69 15.74 -24.80
N GLY A 432 -49.41 15.50 -25.13
CA GLY A 432 -48.49 16.53 -25.62
C GLY A 432 -47.77 17.31 -24.51
N LYS A 433 -48.16 17.16 -23.23
CA LYS A 433 -47.44 17.76 -22.10
C LYS A 433 -46.02 17.19 -22.01
N GLN A 434 -45.03 18.08 -21.89
CA GLN A 434 -43.64 17.67 -21.74
C GLN A 434 -43.23 17.54 -20.27
N VAL A 435 -42.59 16.43 -19.93
CA VAL A 435 -41.99 16.12 -18.62
C VAL A 435 -40.47 16.03 -18.79
N LYS A 436 -39.75 16.96 -18.18
CA LYS A 436 -38.28 16.98 -18.17
C LYS A 436 -37.77 16.34 -16.88
N LEU A 437 -36.90 15.34 -17.01
CA LEU A 437 -36.10 14.84 -15.91
C LEU A 437 -34.83 15.67 -15.81
N ILE A 438 -34.62 16.34 -14.68
CA ILE A 438 -33.51 17.28 -14.48
C ILE A 438 -32.70 16.84 -13.27
N ASP A 439 -31.37 16.88 -13.39
CA ASP A 439 -30.49 16.73 -12.23
C ASP A 439 -30.57 17.97 -11.34
N SER A 440 -30.93 17.80 -10.07
CA SER A 440 -31.15 18.89 -9.12
C SER A 440 -29.88 19.64 -8.73
N GLY A 441 -28.71 19.04 -8.85
CA GLY A 441 -27.45 19.69 -8.54
C GLY A 441 -26.92 20.56 -9.69
N THR A 442 -27.03 20.06 -10.92
CA THR A 442 -26.44 20.68 -12.12
C THR A 442 -27.43 21.43 -13.00
N ASN A 443 -28.74 21.22 -12.81
CA ASN A 443 -29.83 21.70 -13.67
C ASN A 443 -29.77 21.21 -15.14
N ASN A 444 -29.00 20.15 -15.40
CA ASN A 444 -28.96 19.54 -16.72
C ASN A 444 -30.22 18.71 -16.97
N VAL A 445 -30.82 18.89 -18.15
CA VAL A 445 -31.91 18.03 -18.62
C VAL A 445 -31.33 16.68 -19.00
N LEU A 446 -31.71 15.63 -18.26
CA LEU A 446 -31.27 14.26 -18.47
C LEU A 446 -32.20 13.50 -19.41
N GLY A 447 -33.50 13.84 -19.41
CA GLY A 447 -34.49 13.25 -20.31
C GLY A 447 -35.65 14.22 -20.52
N LEU A 448 -36.29 14.11 -21.68
CA LEU A 448 -37.50 14.85 -22.04
C LEU A 448 -38.50 13.80 -22.52
N TYR A 449 -39.67 13.74 -21.88
CA TYR A 449 -40.73 12.79 -22.19
C TYR A 449 -42.01 13.52 -22.55
N THR A 450 -42.79 12.99 -23.49
CA THR A 450 -44.11 13.50 -23.86
C THR A 450 -45.19 12.60 -23.27
N ILE A 451 -46.15 13.19 -22.56
CA ILE A 451 -47.32 12.49 -22.03
C ILE A 451 -48.28 12.16 -23.17
N ILE A 452 -48.85 10.96 -23.11
CA ILE A 452 -49.97 10.51 -23.93
C ILE A 452 -51.04 9.97 -22.98
N ILE A 453 -52.23 10.55 -23.06
CA ILE A 453 -53.46 9.98 -22.55
C ILE A 453 -54.28 9.61 -23.79
N PHE A 454 -54.48 8.32 -24.00
CA PHE A 454 -55.19 7.85 -25.20
C PHE A 454 -56.62 8.37 -25.16
N GLY A 455 -57.01 9.04 -26.25
CA GLY A 455 -58.27 9.71 -26.43
C GLY A 455 -58.35 11.19 -26.01
N ASP A 456 -57.36 11.71 -25.27
CA ASP A 456 -57.22 13.15 -25.01
C ASP A 456 -56.35 13.75 -26.12
N LEU A 457 -56.97 14.42 -27.09
CA LEU A 457 -56.29 14.98 -28.26
C LEU A 457 -56.02 16.47 -28.13
N ASN A 458 -56.86 17.18 -27.37
CA ASN A 458 -56.68 18.61 -27.12
C ASN A 458 -55.68 18.90 -25.97
N GLY A 459 -55.29 17.88 -25.20
CA GLY A 459 -54.29 17.96 -24.13
C GLY A 459 -54.83 18.53 -22.82
N ASP A 460 -56.15 18.59 -22.64
CA ASP A 460 -56.80 19.12 -21.44
C ASP A 460 -56.96 18.07 -20.32
N SER A 461 -56.51 16.83 -20.56
CA SER A 461 -56.60 15.68 -19.65
C SER A 461 -58.00 15.10 -19.49
N ASN A 462 -59.00 15.56 -20.25
CA ASN A 462 -60.30 14.91 -20.36
C ASN A 462 -60.39 14.15 -21.69
N ILE A 463 -61.34 13.22 -21.75
CA ILE A 463 -61.66 12.48 -22.98
C ILE A 463 -63.13 12.80 -23.25
N ASP A 464 -63.39 13.67 -24.23
CA ASP A 464 -64.75 14.13 -24.53
C ASP A 464 -65.00 14.40 -26.03
N SER A 465 -66.22 14.81 -26.36
CA SER A 465 -66.64 15.13 -27.72
C SER A 465 -65.82 16.22 -28.42
N THR A 466 -65.07 17.04 -27.68
CA THR A 466 -64.10 17.99 -28.26
C THR A 466 -62.94 17.25 -28.92
N ASP A 467 -62.47 16.16 -28.31
CA ASP A 467 -61.42 15.30 -28.87
C ASP A 467 -61.92 14.57 -30.13
N ALA A 468 -63.18 14.09 -30.11
CA ALA A 468 -63.82 13.50 -31.28
C ALA A 468 -63.95 14.51 -32.44
N GLY A 469 -64.22 15.79 -32.13
CA GLY A 469 -64.23 16.88 -33.09
C GLY A 469 -62.87 17.07 -33.78
N ILE A 470 -61.77 16.94 -33.03
CA ILE A 470 -60.41 17.05 -33.57
C ILE A 470 -60.11 15.93 -34.59
N ILE A 471 -60.53 14.70 -34.31
CA ILE A 471 -60.41 13.58 -35.26
C ILE A 471 -61.22 13.88 -36.53
N THR A 472 -62.45 14.34 -36.37
CA THR A 472 -63.34 14.68 -37.49
C THR A 472 -62.75 15.81 -38.35
N ASP A 473 -62.18 16.83 -37.74
CA ASP A 473 -61.52 17.94 -38.44
C ASP A 473 -60.24 17.47 -39.16
N HIS A 474 -59.52 16.51 -38.58
CA HIS A 474 -58.35 15.91 -39.20
C HIS A 474 -58.71 15.08 -40.44
N GLU A 475 -59.70 14.19 -40.34
CA GLU A 475 -60.21 13.37 -41.44
C GLU A 475 -60.71 14.25 -42.61
N ASN A 476 -61.37 15.36 -42.30
CA ASN A 476 -61.90 16.30 -43.29
C ASN A 476 -60.85 17.30 -43.84
N TYR A 477 -59.56 17.14 -43.50
CA TYR A 477 -58.47 18.03 -43.90
C TYR A 477 -58.66 19.50 -43.46
N ILE A 478 -59.48 19.74 -42.43
CA ILE A 478 -59.65 21.04 -41.79
C ILE A 478 -58.46 21.29 -40.86
N LEU A 479 -57.98 20.24 -40.19
CA LEU A 479 -56.80 20.25 -39.33
C LEU A 479 -55.70 19.34 -39.91
N ASN A 480 -54.55 19.90 -40.25
CA ASN A 480 -53.43 19.12 -40.76
C ASN A 480 -52.43 18.83 -39.64
N TRP A 481 -52.12 17.55 -39.45
CA TRP A 481 -51.09 17.09 -38.50
C TRP A 481 -49.79 16.74 -39.21
N ASP A 482 -48.68 17.21 -38.67
CA ASP A 482 -47.36 16.81 -39.09
C ASP A 482 -47.00 15.47 -38.45
N SER A 483 -46.68 14.47 -39.28
CA SER A 483 -46.33 13.11 -38.84
C SER A 483 -45.20 13.02 -37.80
N THR A 484 -44.36 14.05 -37.67
CA THR A 484 -43.26 14.10 -36.70
C THR A 484 -43.62 14.99 -35.50
N ALA A 485 -44.12 16.20 -35.72
CA ALA A 485 -44.43 17.14 -34.65
C ALA A 485 -45.66 16.73 -33.84
N ASP A 486 -46.63 16.09 -34.49
CA ASP A 486 -47.91 15.66 -33.91
C ASP A 486 -47.95 14.14 -33.69
N ALA A 487 -46.80 13.47 -33.69
CA ALA A 487 -46.70 12.02 -33.49
C ALA A 487 -47.38 11.54 -32.18
N SER A 488 -47.43 12.39 -31.14
CA SER A 488 -48.17 12.11 -29.92
C SER A 488 -49.69 12.09 -30.13
N LEU A 489 -50.22 12.95 -31.03
CA LEU A 489 -51.64 13.00 -31.36
C LEU A 489 -52.06 11.79 -32.19
N TYR A 490 -51.27 11.44 -33.22
CA TYR A 490 -51.46 10.19 -33.96
C TYR A 490 -51.45 8.97 -33.03
N LYS A 491 -50.55 8.95 -32.05
CA LYS A 491 -50.51 7.84 -31.09
C LYS A 491 -51.69 7.85 -30.12
N ALA A 492 -52.17 9.02 -29.70
CA ALA A 492 -53.30 9.14 -28.77
C ALA A 492 -54.67 8.88 -29.42
N GLY A 493 -54.81 9.12 -30.73
CA GLY A 493 -56.08 9.06 -31.44
C GLY A 493 -56.37 7.77 -32.20
N ASP A 494 -55.41 6.86 -32.39
CA ASP A 494 -55.62 5.54 -33.02
C ASP A 494 -56.12 4.57 -31.95
N LEU A 495 -57.45 4.56 -31.76
CA LEU A 495 -58.13 3.88 -30.67
C LEU A 495 -58.63 2.49 -31.04
N ASN A 496 -58.68 2.18 -32.34
CA ASN A 496 -59.01 0.85 -32.85
C ASN A 496 -57.75 0.05 -33.27
N GLY A 497 -56.58 0.69 -33.35
CA GLY A 497 -55.29 0.06 -33.65
C GLY A 497 -55.07 -0.29 -35.12
N ASP A 498 -55.86 0.28 -36.04
CA ASP A 498 -55.74 0.04 -37.48
C ASP A 498 -54.66 0.91 -38.16
N GLY A 499 -54.12 1.88 -37.43
CA GLY A 499 -53.05 2.77 -37.86
C GLY A 499 -53.53 4.01 -38.62
N ASN A 500 -54.83 4.23 -38.76
CA ASN A 500 -55.44 5.45 -39.27
C ASN A 500 -56.14 6.20 -38.14
N ILE A 501 -56.43 7.48 -38.38
CA ILE A 501 -57.19 8.34 -37.46
C ILE A 501 -58.41 8.81 -38.23
N ASP A 502 -59.56 8.21 -37.96
CA ASP A 502 -60.76 8.44 -38.77
C ASP A 502 -62.06 8.49 -37.94
N SER A 503 -63.19 8.59 -38.64
CA SER A 503 -64.51 8.67 -38.01
C SER A 503 -64.85 7.48 -37.09
N ILE A 504 -64.17 6.34 -37.20
CA ILE A 504 -64.33 5.20 -36.27
C ILE A 504 -63.72 5.58 -34.91
N ASP A 505 -62.52 6.14 -34.87
CA ASP A 505 -61.87 6.59 -33.63
C ASP A 505 -62.66 7.73 -32.97
N ALA A 506 -63.21 8.65 -33.78
CA ALA A 506 -64.10 9.69 -33.28
C ALA A 506 -65.37 9.10 -32.62
N GLY A 507 -65.93 8.05 -33.20
CA GLY A 507 -67.06 7.31 -32.62
C GLY A 507 -66.71 6.67 -31.28
N ILE A 508 -65.52 6.07 -31.17
CA ILE A 508 -65.00 5.49 -29.92
C ILE A 508 -64.93 6.54 -28.81
N LEU A 509 -64.47 7.75 -29.12
CA LEU A 509 -64.42 8.84 -28.14
C LEU A 509 -65.81 9.26 -27.64
N VAL A 510 -66.78 9.35 -28.54
CA VAL A 510 -68.18 9.66 -28.16
C VAL A 510 -68.77 8.54 -27.30
N ASP A 511 -68.48 7.28 -27.61
CA ASP A 511 -68.93 6.15 -26.81
C ASP A 511 -68.24 6.09 -25.44
N ALA A 512 -66.94 6.43 -25.37
CA ALA A 512 -66.18 6.55 -24.13
C ALA A 512 -66.73 7.67 -23.22
N GLU A 513 -67.04 8.85 -23.76
CA GLU A 513 -67.65 9.96 -23.02
C GLU A 513 -69.01 9.55 -22.39
N ASN A 514 -69.77 8.72 -23.10
CA ASN A 514 -71.06 8.20 -22.66
C ASN A 514 -70.96 6.95 -21.77
N TYR A 515 -69.75 6.56 -21.35
CA TYR A 515 -69.48 5.38 -20.51
C TYR A 515 -69.98 4.07 -21.14
N LEU A 516 -69.98 3.97 -22.47
CA LEU A 516 -70.39 2.77 -23.21
C LEU A 516 -69.22 1.79 -23.45
N LEU A 517 -67.99 2.29 -23.41
CA LEU A 517 -66.75 1.52 -23.51
C LEU A 517 -65.64 2.21 -22.70
N ASP A 518 -64.53 1.51 -22.47
CA ASP A 518 -63.33 2.05 -21.83
C ASP A 518 -62.14 2.05 -22.80
N ILE A 519 -61.29 3.09 -22.72
CA ILE A 519 -60.03 3.14 -23.47
C ILE A 519 -58.90 2.64 -22.57
N ASN A 520 -58.25 1.54 -22.96
CA ASN A 520 -57.14 0.98 -22.20
C ASN A 520 -55.89 1.86 -22.32
N GLN A 521 -55.61 2.64 -21.28
CA GLN A 521 -54.52 3.63 -21.29
C GLN A 521 -53.12 3.03 -21.46
N SER A 522 -52.93 1.72 -21.26
CA SER A 522 -51.63 1.06 -21.47
C SER A 522 -51.43 0.58 -22.92
N THR A 523 -52.51 0.33 -23.66
CA THR A 523 -52.44 -0.19 -25.04
C THR A 523 -52.88 0.84 -26.09
N GLY A 524 -53.78 1.74 -25.69
CA GLY A 524 -54.45 2.72 -26.52
C GLY A 524 -55.75 2.22 -27.16
N ILE A 525 -56.10 0.95 -26.95
CA ILE A 525 -57.22 0.32 -27.63
C ILE A 525 -58.48 0.37 -26.77
N ALA A 526 -59.62 0.66 -27.39
CA ALA A 526 -60.94 0.58 -26.75
C ALA A 526 -61.43 -0.87 -26.62
N ASP A 527 -61.99 -1.20 -25.46
CA ASP A 527 -62.53 -2.53 -25.11
C ASP A 527 -64.04 -2.48 -24.78
#